data_AF-A0A3N6MHW9-F1
#
_entry.id   AF-A0A3N6MHW9-F1
#
_cell.length_a   1.000
_cell.length_b   1.000
_cell.length_c   1.000
_cell.angle_alpha   90.00
_cell.angle_beta   90.00
_cell.angle_gamma   90.00
#
_symmetry.space_group_name_H-M   'P 1'
#
loop_
_entity.id
_entity.type
_entity.pdbx_description
1 polymer ?
#
loop_
_entity_poly.entity_id
_entity_poly.type
_entity_poly.pdbx_seq_one_letter_code
_entity_poly.pdbx_strand_id
1 'polypeptide(L)' 'MRSYFESDTGFYYAVGAFTIGVFVAAVAALAAVGPSGVGTRELAGLVGGFVLFMLVYFVSITVHRLEESEDV' A
#
# COMPACT_ATOMS: atom_id res chain seq x y z
N MET A 1 2.54 -21.73 0.06
CA MET A 1 1.76 -20.71 -0.66
C MET A 1 0.27 -20.75 -0.32
N ARG A 2 -0.37 -21.93 -0.21
CA ARG A 2 -1.81 -22.02 0.12
C ARG A 2 -2.19 -21.46 1.50
N SER A 3 -1.36 -21.69 2.53
CA SER A 3 -1.64 -21.24 3.91
C SER A 3 -1.60 -19.72 4.15
N TYR A 4 -0.96 -18.94 3.26
CA TYR A 4 -1.00 -17.48 3.35
C TYR A 4 -2.30 -16.88 2.81
N PHE A 5 -3.03 -17.63 1.98
CA PHE A 5 -4.30 -17.21 1.37
C PHE A 5 -5.53 -17.71 2.15
N GLU A 6 -5.35 -18.60 3.13
CA GLU A 6 -6.42 -19.04 4.05
C GLU A 6 -6.55 -18.14 5.28
N SER A 7 -5.57 -17.25 5.53
CA SER A 7 -5.67 -16.20 6.53
C SER A 7 -6.08 -14.90 5.85
N ASP A 8 -7.24 -14.35 6.21
CA ASP A 8 -7.74 -13.06 5.70
C ASP A 8 -6.68 -11.95 5.91
N THR A 9 -6.01 -11.98 7.06
CA THR A 9 -4.88 -11.10 7.38
C THR A 9 -3.71 -11.23 6.39
N GLY A 10 -3.32 -12.46 6.02
CA GLY A 10 -2.24 -12.72 5.05
C GLY A 10 -2.57 -12.18 3.65
N PHE A 11 -3.82 -12.31 3.23
CA PHE A 11 -4.31 -11.75 1.98
C PHE A 11 -4.23 -10.21 1.97
N TYR A 12 -4.65 -9.54 3.05
CA TYR A 12 -4.54 -8.08 3.14
C TYR A 12 -3.08 -7.60 3.08
N TYR A 13 -2.13 -8.29 3.72
CA TYR A 13 -0.72 -7.92 3.55
C TYR A 13 -0.22 -8.09 2.11
N ALA A 14 -0.66 -9.11 1.39
CA ALA A 14 -0.30 -9.33 -0.01
C ALA A 14 -0.86 -8.21 -0.92
N VAL A 15 -2.12 -7.81 -0.70
CA VAL A 15 -2.76 -6.68 -1.40
C VAL A 15 -2.03 -5.37 -1.10
N GLY A 16 -1.65 -5.13 0.15
CA GLY A 16 -0.85 -3.96 0.53
C GLY A 16 0.50 -3.93 -0.20
N ALA A 17 1.23 -5.05 -0.20
CA ALA A 17 2.51 -5.16 -0.90
C ALA A 17 2.37 -4.97 -2.42
N PHE A 18 1.33 -5.55 -3.03
CA PHE A 18 1.03 -5.36 -4.44
C PHE A 18 0.73 -3.90 -4.77
N THR A 19 -0.08 -3.23 -3.95
CA THR A 19 -0.45 -1.83 -4.13
C THR A 19 0.78 -0.91 -4.05
N ILE A 20 1.67 -1.15 -3.08
CA ILE A 20 2.96 -0.46 -2.98
C ILE A 20 3.80 -0.69 -4.25
N GLY A 21 3.89 -1.94 -4.71
CA GLY A 21 4.64 -2.28 -5.92
C GLY A 21 4.12 -1.54 -7.16
N VAL A 22 2.80 -1.51 -7.36
CA VAL A 22 2.17 -0.78 -8.46
C VAL A 22 2.45 0.72 -8.36
N PHE A 23 2.34 1.30 -7.18
CA PHE A 23 2.63 2.73 -6.97
C PHE A 23 4.09 3.06 -7.32
N VAL A 24 5.04 2.29 -6.80
CA VAL A 24 6.47 2.49 -7.08
C VAL A 24 6.76 2.32 -8.58
N ALA A 25 6.19 1.31 -9.22
CA ALA A 25 6.34 1.08 -10.66
C ALA A 25 5.77 2.25 -11.49
N ALA A 26 4.61 2.79 -11.10
CA ALA A 26 4.00 3.93 -11.77
C ALA A 26 4.85 5.20 -11.62
N VAL A 27 5.37 5.47 -10.42
CA VAL A 27 6.29 6.61 -10.18
C VAL A 27 7.57 6.45 -10.97
N ALA A 28 8.15 5.25 -11.02
CA ALA A 28 9.35 4.97 -11.82
C ALA A 28 9.10 5.16 -13.33
N ALA A 29 7.96 4.70 -13.84
CA ALA A 29 7.56 4.90 -15.23
C ALA A 29 7.36 6.39 -15.54
N LEU A 30 6.71 7.13 -14.65
CA LEU A 30 6.50 8.57 -14.80
C LEU A 30 7.83 9.34 -14.84
N ALA A 31 8.78 8.96 -13.98
CA ALA A 31 10.13 9.52 -13.97
C ALA A 31 10.94 9.18 -15.23
N ALA A 32 10.72 8.01 -15.83
CA ALA A 32 11.44 7.55 -17.02
C ALA A 32 10.92 8.17 -18.33
N VAL A 33 9.61 8.46 -18.42
CA VAL A 33 8.95 8.87 -19.68
C VAL A 33 8.64 10.37 -19.72
N GLY A 34 8.60 11.04 -18.56
CA GLY A 34 8.22 12.46 -18.46
C GLY A 34 9.27 13.42 -19.04
N PRO A 35 8.97 14.19 -20.11
CA PRO A 35 9.94 15.08 -20.75
C PRO A 35 10.34 16.30 -19.89
N SER A 36 9.53 16.64 -18.88
CA SER A 36 9.75 17.78 -17.96
C SER A 36 9.96 17.37 -16.50
N GLY A 37 9.95 16.07 -16.18
CA GLY A 37 9.92 15.57 -14.81
C GLY A 37 8.64 15.97 -14.03
N VAL A 38 8.47 15.40 -12.84
CA VAL A 38 7.43 15.80 -11.87
C VAL A 38 8.06 16.80 -10.90
N GLY A 39 7.39 17.92 -10.61
CA GLY A 39 7.90 18.91 -9.67
C GLY A 39 8.04 18.32 -8.25
N THR A 40 9.05 18.73 -7.50
CA THR A 40 9.33 18.19 -6.15
C THR A 40 8.12 18.30 -5.21
N ARG A 41 7.36 19.40 -5.27
CA ARG A 41 6.15 19.59 -4.44
C ARG A 41 5.02 18.64 -4.82
N GLU A 42 4.82 18.43 -6.12
CA GLU A 42 3.79 17.53 -6.64
C GLU A 42 4.12 16.08 -6.27
N LEU A 43 5.39 15.68 -6.43
CA LEU A 43 5.87 14.36 -6.04
C LEU A 43 5.76 14.14 -4.53
N ALA A 44 6.13 15.15 -3.71
CA ALA A 44 6.00 15.07 -2.26
C ALA A 44 4.53 14.94 -1.83
N GLY A 45 3.61 15.66 -2.49
CA GLY A 45 2.17 15.52 -2.26
C GLY A 45 1.65 14.13 -2.64
N LEU A 46 2.06 13.61 -3.80
CA LEU A 46 1.69 12.28 -4.28
C LEU A 46 2.18 11.17 -3.32
N VAL A 47 3.47 11.20 -2.98
CA VAL A 47 4.08 10.22 -2.08
C VAL A 47 3.49 10.34 -0.67
N GLY A 48 3.33 11.57 -0.16
CA GLY A 48 2.73 11.81 1.15
C GLY A 48 1.29 11.31 1.24
N GLY A 49 0.47 11.59 0.22
CA GLY A 49 -0.91 11.09 0.13
C GLY A 49 -0.96 9.57 0.06
N PHE A 50 -0.07 8.95 -0.71
CA PHE A 50 0.03 7.49 -0.79
C PHE A 50 0.45 6.86 0.55
N VAL A 51 1.42 7.44 1.24
CA VAL A 51 1.85 6.97 2.57
C VAL A 51 0.71 7.09 3.58
N LEU A 52 -0.03 8.21 3.57
CA LEU A 52 -1.19 8.38 4.46
C LEU A 52 -2.29 7.35 4.16
N PHE A 53 -2.56 7.11 2.88
CA PHE A 53 -3.48 6.07 2.44
C PHE A 53 -3.06 4.68 2.94
N MET A 54 -1.79 4.31 2.75
CA MET A 54 -1.25 3.03 3.23
C MET A 54 -1.28 2.92 4.75
N LEU A 55 -1.05 4.02 5.48
CA LEU A 55 -1.17 4.03 6.93
C LEU A 55 -2.59 3.66 7.37
N VAL A 56 -3.61 4.32 6.80
CA VAL A 56 -5.02 4.00 7.11
C VAL A 56 -5.34 2.55 6.77
N TYR A 57 -4.85 2.07 5.62
CA TYR A 57 -4.99 0.68 5.22
C TYR A 57 -4.41 -0.30 6.25
N PHE A 58 -3.18 -0.09 6.73
CA PHE A 58 -2.57 -0.95 7.74
C PHE A 58 -3.23 -0.85 9.12
N VAL A 59 -3.72 0.34 9.49
CA VAL A 59 -4.53 0.50 10.71
C VAL A 59 -5.80 -0.34 10.62
N SER A 60 -6.49 -0.33 9.47
CA SER A 60 -7.68 -1.17 9.25
C SER A 60 -7.39 -2.66 9.42
N ILE A 61 -6.27 -3.16 8.87
CA ILE A 61 -5.85 -4.56 9.04
C ILE A 61 -5.56 -4.87 10.51
N THR A 62 -4.91 -3.93 11.21
CA THR A 62 -4.56 -4.11 12.63
C THR A 62 -5.82 -4.21 13.49
N VAL A 63 -6.81 -3.36 13.24
CA VAL A 63 -8.13 -3.43 13.91
C VAL A 63 -8.82 -4.74 13.61
N HIS A 64 -8.90 -5.14 12.33
CA HIS A 64 -9.52 -6.42 11.95
C HIS A 64 -8.87 -7.63 12.64
N ARG A 65 -7.54 -7.63 12.75
CA ARG A 65 -6.80 -8.68 13.45
C ARG A 65 -7.04 -8.66 14.97
N LEU A 66 -7.21 -7.47 15.55
CA LEU A 66 -7.54 -7.33 16.97
C LEU A 66 -8.95 -7.89 17.26
N GLU A 67 -9.93 -7.54 16.42
CA GLU A 67 -11.30 -8.08 16.50
C GLU A 67 -11.31 -9.62 16.42
N GLU A 68 -10.60 -10.19 15.43
CA GLU A 68 -10.48 -11.65 15.26
C GLU A 68 -9.84 -12.33 16.48
N SER A 69 -8.99 -11.62 17.24
CA SER A 69 -8.35 -12.16 18.45
C SER A 69 -9.19 -12.06 19.71
N GLU A 70 -10.16 -11.15 19.77
CA GLU A 70 -11.07 -10.97 20.91
C GLU A 70 -12.31 -11.88 20.83
N ASP A 71 -12.68 -12.36 19.63
CA ASP A 71 -13.80 -13.29 19.39
C ASP A 71 -13.44 -14.79 19.61
N VAL A 72 -12.27 -15.10 20.18
CA VAL A 72 -11.77 -16.48 20.46
C VAL A 72 -11.79 -16.84 21.94
#